data_AF-A0A1Z4RPA3-F1
#
_entry.id   AF-A0A1Z4RPA3-F1
#
_cell.length_a   1.000
_cell.length_b   1.000
_cell.length_c   1.000
_cell.angle_alpha   90.00
_cell.angle_beta   90.00
_cell.angle_gamma   90.00
#
_symmetry.space_group_name_H-M   'P 1'
#
loop_
_entity.id
_entity.type
_entity.pdbx_description
1 polymer ?
#
loop_
_entity_poly.entity_id
_entity_poly.type
_entity_poly.pdbx_seq_one_letter_code
_entity_poly.pdbx_strand_id
1 'polypeptide(L)'
;MVNLLKFNKFNPVFLAILISLTNWEMVKAEIATQKIQLTQANQIIQGQSGGLVDSKGCGFIASSPNYEMNLEQRIDYLRLTVQTTGGQPTLLVLGPRGGDSFCVLGDELSGLKPEISGVWEAGSYQIYVGDRLGSTHPFILNVSHDN
;
A
#
# COMPACT_ATOMS: atom_id res chain seq x y z
N MET A 1 -5.24 -85.28 59.80
CA MET A 1 -3.77 -85.35 59.91
C MET A 1 -3.20 -84.63 58.69
N VAL A 2 -2.55 -83.47 58.91
CA VAL A 2 -1.41 -82.92 58.14
C VAL A 2 -1.63 -82.79 56.61
N ASN A 3 -1.61 -81.61 55.99
CA ASN A 3 -0.41 -80.76 55.93
C ASN A 3 -0.73 -79.36 55.37
N LEU A 4 -0.04 -78.37 55.93
CA LEU A 4 0.10 -77.03 55.37
C LEU A 4 0.94 -77.07 54.09
N LEU A 5 0.49 -76.39 53.05
CA LEU A 5 1.35 -75.94 51.95
C LEU A 5 1.39 -74.41 51.95
N LYS A 6 2.57 -73.89 52.34
CA LYS A 6 2.96 -72.49 52.21
C LYS A 6 3.18 -72.18 50.73
N PHE A 7 2.58 -71.10 50.24
CA PHE A 7 2.93 -70.52 48.94
C PHE A 7 3.41 -69.08 49.07
N ASN A 8 4.25 -68.77 48.11
CA ASN A 8 5.42 -67.90 48.18
C ASN A 8 5.07 -66.43 47.90
N LYS A 9 5.98 -65.54 48.31
CA LYS A 9 5.88 -64.08 48.18
C LYS A 9 5.61 -63.65 46.73
N PHE A 10 4.45 -63.05 46.47
CA PHE A 10 4.19 -62.32 45.22
C PHE A 10 4.33 -60.81 45.47
N ASN A 11 5.24 -60.22 44.70
CA ASN A 11 5.71 -58.85 44.70
C ASN A 11 4.58 -57.87 44.33
N PRO A 12 4.27 -56.84 45.14
CA PRO A 12 3.28 -55.83 44.76
C PRO A 12 3.89 -54.88 43.74
N VAL A 13 3.05 -54.15 43.01
CA VAL A 13 3.39 -53.14 41.99
C VAL A 13 3.40 -53.71 40.56
N PHE A 14 2.36 -54.48 40.25
CA PHE A 14 1.73 -54.47 38.92
C PHE A 14 0.63 -53.40 38.94
N LEU A 15 0.99 -52.14 38.72
CA LEU A 15 0.03 -51.05 38.43
C LEU A 15 0.78 -49.89 37.76
N ALA A 16 1.45 -50.17 36.64
CA ALA A 16 1.84 -49.12 35.69
C ALA A 16 0.59 -48.78 34.87
N ILE A 17 -0.24 -47.94 35.48
CA ILE A 17 -1.43 -47.34 34.94
C ILE A 17 -1.07 -46.57 33.67
N LEU A 18 -1.78 -46.91 32.60
CA LEU A 18 -2.09 -46.11 31.41
C LEU A 18 -1.93 -44.60 31.62
N ILE A 19 -0.84 -44.00 31.15
CA ILE A 19 -0.74 -42.55 31.01
C ILE A 19 -0.22 -42.22 29.61
N SER A 20 -1.11 -41.57 28.87
CA SER A 20 -0.90 -40.68 27.71
C SER A 20 -0.18 -41.24 26.49
N LEU A 21 -0.92 -41.93 25.61
CA LEU A 21 -0.79 -41.68 24.18
C LEU A 21 -1.70 -40.50 23.84
N THR A 22 -1.30 -39.30 24.24
CA THR A 22 -1.86 -38.09 23.63
C THR A 22 -1.25 -38.03 22.24
N ASN A 23 -2.06 -38.29 21.23
CA ASN A 23 -1.68 -38.08 19.84
C ASN A 23 -1.27 -36.60 19.71
N TRP A 24 0.02 -36.33 19.51
CA TRP A 24 0.47 -35.04 19.04
C TRP A 24 0.05 -34.91 17.58
N GLU A 25 -1.20 -34.54 17.35
CA GLU A 25 -1.52 -33.87 16.11
C GLU A 25 -0.83 -32.51 16.19
N MET A 26 0.34 -32.42 15.56
CA MET A 26 0.93 -31.13 15.23
C MET A 26 -0.09 -30.41 14.37
N VAL A 27 -0.83 -29.48 14.97
CA VAL A 27 -1.58 -28.47 14.23
C VAL A 27 -0.54 -27.73 13.40
N LYS A 28 -0.43 -28.08 12.12
CA LYS A 28 0.26 -27.24 11.16
C LYS A 28 -0.59 -25.99 11.04
N ALA A 29 -0.16 -24.92 11.71
CA ALA A 29 -0.59 -23.60 11.31
C ALA A 29 -0.05 -23.38 9.91
N GLU A 30 -0.90 -23.63 8.90
CA GLU A 30 -0.69 -23.01 7.61
C GLU A 30 -0.81 -21.52 7.89
N ILE A 31 0.33 -20.82 7.87
CA ILE A 31 0.30 -19.38 7.70
C ILE A 31 -0.32 -19.23 6.33
N ALA A 32 -1.64 -19.09 6.30
CA ALA A 32 -2.29 -18.43 5.20
C ALA A 32 -1.54 -17.11 5.12
N THR A 33 -0.65 -16.99 4.14
CA THR A 33 -0.29 -15.71 3.59
C THR A 33 -1.62 -15.14 3.12
N GLN A 34 -2.34 -14.50 4.04
CA GLN A 34 -3.15 -13.37 3.68
C GLN A 34 -2.15 -12.50 2.95
N LYS A 35 -2.21 -12.54 1.61
CA LYS A 35 -1.98 -11.34 0.82
C LYS A 35 -2.86 -10.34 1.55
N ILE A 36 -2.26 -9.52 2.39
CA ILE A 36 -2.92 -8.32 2.85
C ILE A 36 -3.19 -7.64 1.51
N GLN A 37 -4.42 -7.79 1.01
CA GLN A 37 -4.97 -6.80 0.11
C GLN A 37 -4.94 -5.56 1.00
N LEU A 38 -3.81 -4.86 0.96
CA LEU A 38 -3.78 -3.46 1.33
C LEU A 38 -4.76 -2.85 0.34
N THR A 39 -6.04 -2.84 0.71
CA THR A 39 -6.92 -1.75 0.32
C THR A 39 -6.10 -0.51 0.61
N GLN A 40 -5.75 0.11 -0.51
CA GLN A 40 -4.50 0.80 -0.75
C GLN A 40 -4.37 1.90 0.32
N ALA A 41 -3.29 1.92 1.12
CA ALA A 41 -3.18 2.96 2.15
C ALA A 41 -2.95 4.32 1.46
N ASN A 42 -3.42 5.42 2.06
CA ASN A 42 -3.05 6.76 1.58
C ASN A 42 -1.51 6.87 1.48
N GLN A 43 -1.01 7.39 0.36
CA GLN A 43 0.42 7.45 0.07
C GLN A 43 0.90 8.90 0.08
N ILE A 44 2.07 9.12 0.69
CA ILE A 44 2.73 10.42 0.73
C ILE A 44 4.04 10.29 -0.05
N ILE A 45 4.16 11.06 -1.13
CA ILE A 45 5.34 11.09 -1.99
C ILE A 45 6.02 12.45 -1.82
N GLN A 46 7.34 12.44 -1.68
CA GLN A 46 8.16 13.65 -1.63
C GLN A 46 9.02 13.72 -2.89
N GLY A 47 9.26 14.94 -3.38
CA GLY A 47 10.11 15.12 -4.55
C GLY A 47 10.38 16.58 -4.85
N GLN A 48 10.82 16.81 -6.09
CA GLN A 48 11.10 18.14 -6.63
C GLN A 48 10.15 18.46 -7.77
N SER A 49 9.55 19.64 -7.72
CA SER A 49 8.65 20.15 -8.74
C SER A 49 9.42 20.76 -9.91
N GLY A 50 8.72 21.02 -11.01
CA GLY A 50 9.29 21.72 -12.15
C GLY A 50 10.20 20.84 -13.00
N GLY A 51 11.11 21.47 -13.74
CA GLY A 51 12.04 20.82 -14.65
C GLY A 51 12.22 21.61 -15.94
N LEU A 52 12.86 20.99 -16.93
CA LEU A 52 13.20 21.64 -18.20
C LEU A 52 12.24 21.28 -19.34
N VAL A 53 11.33 20.33 -19.12
CA VAL A 53 10.43 19.84 -20.17
C VAL A 53 9.14 20.66 -20.15
N ASP A 54 8.88 21.41 -21.22
CA ASP A 54 7.61 22.10 -21.43
C ASP A 54 6.50 21.11 -21.77
N SER A 55 5.52 20.97 -20.88
CA SER A 55 4.38 20.05 -21.02
C SER A 55 3.28 20.54 -21.99
N LYS A 56 3.48 21.70 -22.64
CA LYS A 56 2.54 22.27 -23.62
C LYS A 56 1.16 22.60 -23.04
N GLY A 57 1.15 23.19 -21.85
CA GLY A 57 -0.06 23.75 -21.25
C GLY A 57 -0.14 23.59 -19.73
N CYS A 58 0.65 22.70 -19.13
CA CYS A 58 0.66 22.45 -17.69
C CYS A 58 1.95 22.90 -16.99
N GLY A 59 2.64 23.90 -17.56
CA GLY A 59 3.94 24.35 -17.06
C GLY A 59 5.08 23.41 -17.44
N PHE A 60 6.16 23.49 -16.68
CA PHE A 60 7.37 22.69 -16.90
C PHE A 60 7.44 21.54 -15.91
N ILE A 61 7.86 20.37 -16.40
CA ILE A 61 7.90 19.11 -15.65
C ILE A 61 9.29 18.48 -15.76
N ALA A 62 9.54 17.49 -14.90
CA ALA A 62 10.73 16.66 -14.96
C ALA A 62 10.71 15.75 -16.19
N SER A 63 11.87 15.21 -16.57
CA SER A 63 12.00 14.28 -17.70
C SER A 63 11.39 12.89 -17.42
N SER A 64 11.08 12.58 -16.16
CA SER A 64 10.43 11.35 -15.73
C SER A 64 9.29 11.68 -14.76
N PRO A 65 8.26 10.82 -14.65
CA PRO A 65 7.18 11.01 -13.68
C PRO A 65 7.74 11.16 -12.26
N ASN A 66 7.09 11.99 -11.47
CA ASN A 66 7.37 12.08 -10.03
C ASN A 66 6.77 10.89 -9.27
N TYR A 67 5.69 10.32 -9.80
CA TYR A 67 5.07 9.12 -9.26
C TYR A 67 4.37 8.34 -10.38
N GLU A 68 4.50 7.02 -10.35
CA GLU A 68 3.77 6.12 -11.24
C GLU A 68 2.80 5.29 -10.39
N MET A 69 1.55 5.25 -10.82
CA MET A 69 0.47 4.57 -10.11
C MET A 69 -0.20 3.57 -11.04
N ASN A 70 -0.32 2.33 -10.61
CA ASN A 70 -1.06 1.31 -11.34
C ASN A 70 -2.29 0.90 -10.54
N LEU A 71 -3.47 1.15 -11.10
CA LEU A 71 -4.75 0.77 -10.49
C LEU A 71 -5.22 -0.55 -11.10
N GLU A 72 -5.34 -1.60 -10.29
CA GLU A 72 -5.82 -2.92 -10.74
C GLU A 72 -7.32 -2.91 -11.09
N GLN A 73 -8.07 -2.00 -10.48
CA GLN A 73 -9.51 -1.83 -10.65
C GLN A 73 -9.90 -0.35 -10.54
N ARG A 74 -11.13 -0.05 -10.95
CA ARG A 74 -11.73 1.28 -10.80
C ARG A 74 -11.77 1.68 -9.32
N ILE A 75 -11.44 2.94 -9.03
CA ILE A 75 -11.61 3.58 -7.73
C ILE A 75 -12.63 4.70 -7.89
N ASP A 76 -13.71 4.63 -7.10
CA ASP A 76 -14.85 5.54 -7.20
C ASP A 76 -14.51 6.95 -6.72
N TYR A 77 -13.53 7.05 -5.82
CA TYR A 77 -13.03 8.31 -5.34
C TYR A 77 -11.54 8.23 -5.00
N LEU A 78 -10.71 8.88 -5.80
CA LEU A 78 -9.29 9.12 -5.51
C LEU A 78 -9.00 10.62 -5.66
N ARG A 79 -8.15 11.13 -4.77
CA ARG A 79 -7.70 12.52 -4.71
C ARG A 79 -6.18 12.57 -4.68
N LEU A 80 -5.64 13.41 -5.54
CA LEU A 80 -4.24 13.83 -5.60
C LEU A 80 -4.15 15.29 -5.18
N THR A 81 -3.39 15.60 -4.13
CA THR A 81 -3.17 16.99 -3.69
C THR A 81 -1.68 17.26 -3.57
N VAL A 82 -1.23 18.39 -4.14
CA VAL A 82 0.16 18.84 -4.06
C VAL A 82 0.31 19.97 -3.05
N GLN A 83 1.38 19.93 -2.28
CA GLN A 83 1.86 21.03 -1.46
C GLN A 83 3.32 21.29 -1.78
N THR A 84 3.69 22.55 -2.01
CA THR A 84 5.09 22.93 -2.23
C THR A 84 5.54 23.95 -1.20
N THR A 85 6.86 24.07 -1.02
CA THR A 85 7.45 25.11 -0.17
C THR A 85 7.63 26.45 -0.90
N GLY A 86 7.32 26.51 -2.20
CA GLY A 86 7.42 27.70 -3.04
C GLY A 86 7.03 27.43 -4.49
N GLY A 87 7.27 28.42 -5.36
CA GLY A 87 6.99 28.33 -6.79
C GLY A 87 5.51 28.50 -7.16
N GLN A 88 5.17 28.12 -8.39
CA GLN A 88 3.82 28.07 -8.93
C GLN A 88 3.54 26.62 -9.37
N PRO A 89 3.20 25.73 -8.43
CA PRO A 89 3.10 24.31 -8.72
C PRO A 89 1.99 23.98 -9.70
N THR A 90 2.21 22.93 -10.49
CA THR A 90 1.22 22.35 -11.38
C THR A 90 1.13 20.85 -11.13
N LEU A 91 -0.04 20.27 -11.39
CA LEU A 91 -0.26 18.84 -11.30
C LEU A 91 -0.73 18.33 -12.66
N LEU A 92 0.11 17.54 -13.32
CA LEU A 92 -0.18 16.89 -14.59
C LEU A 92 -0.29 15.38 -14.36
N VAL A 93 -1.35 14.79 -14.88
CA VAL A 93 -1.58 13.35 -14.85
C VAL A 93 -1.77 12.87 -16.28
N LEU A 94 -0.99 11.87 -16.69
CA LEU A 94 -1.20 11.12 -17.92
C LEU A 94 -1.87 9.80 -17.57
N GLY A 95 -3.02 9.55 -18.19
CA GLY A 95 -3.86 8.39 -17.92
C GLY A 95 -3.51 7.16 -18.76
N PRO A 96 -4.24 6.05 -18.56
CA PRO A 96 -3.92 4.75 -19.13
C PRO A 96 -4.19 4.63 -20.63
N ARG A 97 -5.04 5.49 -21.20
CA ARG A 97 -5.30 5.51 -22.65
C ARG A 97 -4.53 6.67 -23.28
N GLY A 98 -4.08 6.45 -24.52
CA GLY A 98 -3.41 7.50 -25.30
C GLY A 98 -4.28 8.75 -25.41
N GLY A 99 -3.78 9.88 -24.90
CA GLY A 99 -4.48 11.16 -24.90
C GLY A 99 -5.23 11.50 -23.62
N ASP A 100 -5.39 10.57 -22.67
CA ASP A 100 -5.93 10.89 -21.34
C ASP A 100 -4.91 11.77 -20.60
N SER A 101 -5.22 13.05 -20.43
CA SER A 101 -4.38 13.99 -19.71
C SER A 101 -5.22 14.97 -18.91
N PHE A 102 -4.86 15.15 -17.65
CA PHE A 102 -5.49 16.08 -16.73
C PHE A 102 -4.45 17.03 -16.18
N CYS A 103 -4.76 18.32 -16.17
CA CYS A 103 -3.87 19.35 -15.67
C CYS A 103 -4.63 20.29 -14.75
N VAL A 104 -4.04 20.60 -13.59
CA VAL A 104 -4.50 21.66 -12.70
C VAL A 104 -3.29 22.54 -12.33
N LEU A 105 -3.46 23.84 -12.47
CA LEU A 105 -2.48 24.84 -12.04
C LEU A 105 -2.80 25.23 -10.59
N GLY A 106 -1.78 25.40 -9.76
CA GLY A 106 -1.95 26.05 -8.48
C GLY A 106 -2.39 27.50 -8.69
N ASP A 107 -3.50 27.88 -8.05
CA ASP A 107 -4.04 29.24 -8.08
C ASP A 107 -4.02 29.85 -6.67
N GLU A 108 -4.07 31.18 -6.58
CA GLU A 108 -3.99 31.87 -5.30
C GLU A 108 -5.20 31.61 -4.39
N LEU A 109 -6.38 31.32 -4.94
CA LEU A 109 -7.60 31.05 -4.16
C LEU A 109 -7.50 29.70 -3.44
N SER A 110 -6.87 28.71 -4.07
CA SER A 110 -6.57 27.39 -3.46
C SER A 110 -5.30 27.39 -2.60
N GLY A 111 -4.59 28.53 -2.50
CA GLY A 111 -3.33 28.65 -1.79
C GLY A 111 -2.18 27.91 -2.48
N LEU A 112 -2.19 27.88 -3.82
CA LEU A 112 -1.21 27.21 -4.68
C LEU A 112 -1.10 25.71 -4.41
N LYS A 113 -2.23 25.05 -4.19
CA LYS A 113 -2.31 23.61 -3.90
C LYS A 113 -3.15 22.91 -4.98
N PRO A 114 -2.58 22.62 -6.16
CA PRO A 114 -3.33 21.96 -7.21
C PRO A 114 -3.81 20.59 -6.74
N GLU A 115 -5.07 20.29 -7.08
CA GLU A 115 -5.75 19.06 -6.71
C GLU A 115 -6.50 18.48 -7.92
N ILE A 116 -6.44 17.16 -8.06
CA ILE A 116 -7.31 16.40 -8.98
C ILE A 116 -7.99 15.31 -8.15
N SER A 117 -9.32 15.28 -8.17
CA SER A 117 -10.11 14.25 -7.50
C SER A 117 -11.26 13.76 -8.36
N GLY A 118 -11.76 12.56 -8.09
CA GLY A 118 -12.90 11.97 -8.78
C GLY A 118 -12.81 10.46 -8.92
N VAL A 119 -13.47 9.93 -9.96
CA VAL A 119 -13.43 8.51 -10.34
C VAL A 119 -12.19 8.25 -11.19
N TRP A 120 -11.48 7.16 -10.90
CA TRP A 120 -10.30 6.73 -11.64
C TRP A 120 -10.46 5.31 -12.14
N GLU A 121 -10.31 5.10 -13.45
CA GLU A 121 -10.43 3.78 -14.06
C GLU A 121 -9.17 2.94 -13.84
N ALA A 122 -9.28 1.63 -14.02
CA ALA A 122 -8.13 0.73 -13.95
C ALA A 122 -7.07 1.10 -15.02
N GLY A 123 -5.79 0.94 -14.67
CA GLY A 123 -4.67 1.13 -15.57
C GLY A 123 -3.51 1.92 -14.96
N SER A 124 -2.53 2.25 -15.80
CA SER A 124 -1.30 2.90 -15.40
C SER A 124 -1.37 4.42 -15.62
N TYR A 125 -0.97 5.16 -14.59
CA TYR A 125 -0.96 6.62 -14.54
C TYR A 125 0.45 7.12 -14.28
N GLN A 126 0.83 8.18 -14.99
CA GLN A 126 2.07 8.92 -14.73
C GLN A 126 1.73 10.28 -14.16
N ILE A 127 2.26 10.59 -12.99
CA ILE A 127 1.95 11.81 -12.25
C ILE A 127 3.20 12.67 -12.21
N TYR A 128 3.04 13.91 -12.66
CA TYR A 128 4.09 14.92 -12.69
C TYR A 128 3.66 16.11 -11.83
N VAL A 129 4.57 16.54 -10.96
CA VAL A 129 4.45 17.77 -10.19
C VAL A 129 5.36 18.79 -10.86
N GLY A 130 4.75 19.72 -11.59
CA GLY A 130 5.46 20.74 -12.34
C GLY A 130 5.55 22.06 -11.61
N ASP A 131 6.13 23.04 -12.29
CA ASP A 131 6.14 24.44 -11.93
C ASP A 131 5.86 25.27 -13.18
N ARG A 132 5.05 26.32 -13.06
CA ARG A 132 4.63 27.13 -14.20
C ARG A 132 5.80 27.78 -14.95
N LEU A 133 6.88 28.10 -14.25
CA LEU A 133 8.07 28.75 -14.80
C LEU A 133 9.29 27.82 -14.85
N GLY A 134 9.14 26.55 -14.46
CA GLY A 134 10.21 25.57 -14.42
C GLY A 134 11.16 25.72 -13.23
N SER A 135 10.81 26.51 -12.23
CA SER A 135 11.56 26.56 -10.98
C SER A 135 11.43 25.25 -10.22
N THR A 136 12.47 24.88 -9.48
CA THR A 136 12.49 23.62 -8.74
C THR A 136 12.26 23.86 -7.26
N HIS A 137 11.18 23.29 -6.72
CA HIS A 137 10.83 23.39 -5.31
C HIS A 137 10.47 22.02 -4.71
N PRO A 138 10.86 21.75 -3.45
CA PRO A 138 10.40 20.57 -2.74
C PRO A 138 8.87 20.51 -2.67
N PHE A 139 8.31 19.33 -2.88
CA PHE A 139 6.87 19.09 -2.77
C PHE A 139 6.53 17.86 -1.93
N ILE A 140 5.29 17.83 -1.47
CA ILE A 140 4.58 16.66 -0.95
C ILE A 140 3.36 16.43 -1.83
N LEU A 141 3.24 15.23 -2.39
CA LEU A 141 2.07 14.73 -3.10
C LEU A 141 1.36 13.75 -2.18
N ASN A 142 0.09 14.03 -1.88
CA ASN A 142 -0.78 13.12 -1.16
C ASN A 142 -1.70 12.40 -2.16
N VAL A 143 -1.69 11.06 -2.11
CA VAL A 143 -2.58 10.18 -2.86
C VAL A 143 -3.51 9.52 -1.86
N SER A 144 -4.79 9.84 -1.93
CA SER A 144 -5.80 9.30 -1.02
C SER A 144 -7.02 8.80 -1.77
N HIS A 145 -7.69 7.78 -1.25
CA HIS A 145 -8.99 7.34 -1.74
C HIS A 145 -9.89 6.99 -0.56
N ASP A 146 -11.19 7.04 -0.81
CA ASP A 146 -12.18 6.58 0.15
C ASP A 146 -12.28 5.04 0.04
N ASN A 147 -12.24 4.35 1.19
CA ASN A 147 -12.55 2.92 1.29
C ASN A 147 -14.06 2.72 1.41
#